data_AF-A0A939UNB9-F1
#
_entry.id   AF-A0A939UNB9-F1
#
_cell.length_a   1.000
_cell.length_b   1.000
_cell.length_c   1.000
_cell.angle_alpha   90.00
_cell.angle_beta   90.00
_cell.angle_gamma   90.00
#
_symmetry.space_group_name_H-M   'P 1'
#
loop_
_entity.id
_entity.type
_entity.pdbx_description
1 polymer ?
#
loop_
_entity_poly.entity_id
_entity_poly.type
_entity_poly.pdbx_seq_one_letter_code
_entity_poly.pdbx_strand_id
1 'polypeptide(L)'
;YCIEGGEETLLDDAGCPVGTTLVVRDLFYNTPARMKFLKKDVVEANSVAGVVDRIALSHPEVSIRFIREDKQTLLTSGDEWELVKQLGSFPDIVAKAAANLDPSLVAAFLYDTAKLFSKFYQNCPILAADSKELVGARLYLAQSTLDVMKEAMDLVLVPFLEKM
;
A
#
# COMPACT_ATOMS: atom_id res chain seq x y z
N TYR A 1 -19.94 -7.46 15.66
CA TYR A 1 -20.97 -7.65 14.63
C TYR A 1 -20.65 -8.92 13.83
N CYS A 2 -21.61 -9.85 13.73
CA CYS A 2 -21.51 -11.13 13.03
C CYS A 2 -22.69 -11.28 12.07
N ILE A 3 -22.42 -11.74 10.85
CA ILE A 3 -23.42 -12.06 9.84
C ILE A 3 -23.20 -13.51 9.43
N GLU A 4 -24.26 -14.31 9.44
CA GLU A 4 -24.27 -15.67 8.91
C GLU A 4 -25.36 -15.78 7.84
N GLY A 5 -24.99 -16.20 6.63
CA GLY A 5 -25.97 -16.50 5.58
C GLY A 5 -26.73 -15.31 5.02
N GLY A 6 -26.31 -14.08 5.36
CA GLY A 6 -27.02 -12.85 5.02
C GLY A 6 -27.96 -12.35 6.11
N GLU A 7 -28.07 -13.05 7.24
CA GLU A 7 -28.82 -12.62 8.41
C GLU A 7 -27.87 -12.13 9.51
N GLU A 8 -28.24 -11.03 10.17
CA GLU A 8 -27.49 -10.47 11.29
C GLU A 8 -27.73 -11.32 12.54
N THR A 9 -26.69 -12.00 13.02
CA THR A 9 -26.81 -12.91 14.18
C THR A 9 -26.47 -12.23 15.49
N LEU A 10 -25.39 -11.43 15.51
CA LEU A 10 -24.85 -10.85 16.75
C LEU A 10 -24.29 -9.44 16.54
N LEU A 11 -24.63 -8.53 17.43
CA LEU A 11 -24.08 -7.17 17.49
C LEU A 11 -23.56 -6.89 18.91
N ASP A 12 -22.42 -7.49 19.23
CA ASP A 12 -21.72 -7.24 20.49
C ASP A 12 -20.53 -6.29 20.32
N ASP A 13 -20.20 -5.59 21.40
CA ASP A 13 -19.01 -4.76 21.52
C ASP A 13 -17.76 -5.66 21.60
N ALA A 14 -16.76 -5.34 20.78
CA ALA A 14 -15.49 -6.04 20.76
C ALA A 14 -14.35 -5.05 20.98
N GLY A 15 -13.40 -5.40 21.84
CA GLY A 15 -12.16 -4.65 21.99
C GLY A 15 -11.29 -4.82 20.75
N CYS A 16 -11.31 -3.85 19.84
CA CYS A 16 -10.46 -3.84 18.66
C CYS A 16 -9.55 -2.59 18.63
N PRO A 17 -8.30 -2.71 18.14
CA PRO A 17 -7.44 -1.56 17.88
C PRO A 17 -8.09 -0.64 16.83
N VAL A 18 -7.61 0.61 16.75
CA VAL A 18 -8.11 1.61 15.80
C VAL A 18 -8.09 1.04 14.38
N GLY A 19 -9.27 0.89 13.77
CA GLY A 19 -9.46 0.29 12.45
C GLY A 19 -10.67 -0.64 12.39
N THR A 20 -10.84 -1.35 11.28
CA THR A 20 -11.91 -2.33 11.08
C THR A 20 -11.30 -3.67 10.68
N THR A 21 -11.58 -4.72 11.44
CA THR A 21 -11.16 -6.09 11.12
C THR A 21 -12.38 -6.90 10.71
N LEU A 22 -12.36 -7.46 9.51
CA LEU A 22 -13.42 -8.33 8.98
C LEU A 22 -12.85 -9.75 8.85
N VAL A 23 -13.47 -10.71 9.51
CA VAL A 23 -13.13 -12.14 9.39
C VAL A 23 -14.27 -12.82 8.65
N VAL A 24 -13.99 -13.29 7.44
CA VAL A 24 -14.97 -13.98 6.59
C VAL A 24 -14.61 -15.46 6.55
N ARG A 25 -15.55 -16.33 6.97
CA ARG A 25 -15.41 -17.79 6.93
C ARG A 25 -16.49 -18.36 6.04
N ASP A 26 -16.15 -19.44 5.33
CA ASP A 26 -17.09 -20.20 4.51
C ASP A 26 -17.97 -19.35 3.58
N LEU A 27 -17.35 -18.39 2.86
CA LEU A 27 -18.03 -17.39 2.01
C LEU A 27 -19.06 -18.00 1.02
N PHE A 28 -18.88 -19.27 0.65
CA PHE A 28 -19.73 -19.97 -0.32
C PHE A 28 -20.68 -21.01 0.30
N TYR A 29 -20.78 -21.11 1.63
CA TYR A 29 -21.51 -22.20 2.31
C TYR A 29 -22.99 -22.28 1.93
N ASN A 30 -23.64 -21.13 1.71
CA ASN A 30 -25.09 -21.04 1.48
C ASN A 30 -25.48 -21.09 -0.01
N THR A 31 -24.60 -21.55 -0.90
CA THR A 31 -24.87 -21.51 -2.37
C THR A 31 -24.81 -22.88 -3.06
N PRO A 32 -25.73 -23.82 -2.75
CA PRO A 32 -25.76 -25.16 -3.36
C PRO A 32 -25.98 -25.13 -4.88
N ALA A 33 -26.72 -24.13 -5.40
CA ALA A 33 -26.89 -23.95 -6.83
C ALA A 33 -25.62 -23.40 -7.52
N ARG A 34 -24.82 -22.57 -6.82
CA ARG A 34 -23.55 -22.04 -7.36
C ARG A 34 -22.39 -23.02 -7.22
N MET A 35 -22.45 -24.03 -6.35
CA MET A 35 -21.42 -25.07 -6.29
C MET A 35 -21.18 -25.76 -7.63
N LYS A 36 -22.22 -25.91 -8.48
CA LYS A 36 -22.07 -26.46 -9.83
C LYS A 36 -21.35 -25.52 -10.81
N PHE A 37 -21.26 -24.23 -10.49
CA PHE A 37 -20.62 -23.19 -11.30
C PHE A 37 -19.30 -22.70 -10.70
N LEU A 38 -19.01 -23.03 -9.44
CA LEU A 38 -17.76 -22.69 -8.79
C LEU A 38 -16.62 -23.36 -9.56
N LYS A 39 -15.62 -22.55 -9.93
CA LYS A 39 -14.40 -23.09 -10.52
C LYS A 39 -13.53 -23.70 -9.41
N LYS A 40 -12.36 -24.24 -9.80
CA LYS A 40 -11.38 -24.70 -8.81
C LYS A 40 -11.06 -23.59 -7.81
N ASP A 41 -10.81 -23.95 -6.56
CA ASP A 41 -10.51 -23.01 -5.46
C ASP A 41 -9.46 -21.96 -5.82
N VAL A 42 -8.43 -22.34 -6.57
CA VAL A 42 -7.39 -21.43 -7.05
C VAL A 42 -7.95 -20.29 -7.90
N VAL A 43 -8.93 -20.57 -8.77
CA VAL A 43 -9.53 -19.57 -9.68
C VAL A 43 -10.41 -18.59 -8.92
N GLU A 44 -11.20 -19.09 -7.97
CA GLU A 44 -12.04 -18.25 -7.13
C GLU A 44 -11.17 -17.37 -6.19
N ALA A 45 -10.12 -17.95 -5.60
CA ALA A 45 -9.17 -17.21 -4.78
C ALA A 45 -8.46 -16.10 -5.57
N ASN A 46 -8.06 -16.37 -6.82
CA ASN A 46 -7.49 -15.34 -7.71
C ASN A 46 -8.52 -14.26 -8.05
N SER A 47 -9.79 -14.61 -8.17
CA SER A 47 -10.87 -13.64 -8.43
C SER A 47 -11.10 -12.74 -7.22
N VAL A 48 -11.06 -13.29 -6.00
CA VAL A 48 -11.10 -12.52 -4.75
C VAL A 48 -9.89 -11.62 -4.64
N ALA A 49 -8.67 -12.14 -4.88
CA ALA A 49 -7.45 -11.35 -4.87
C ALA A 49 -7.55 -10.15 -5.83
N GLY A 50 -7.97 -10.38 -7.08
CA GLY A 50 -8.13 -9.29 -8.05
C GLY A 50 -9.21 -8.26 -7.70
N VAL A 51 -10.19 -8.57 -6.84
CA VAL A 51 -11.12 -7.58 -6.27
C VAL A 51 -10.43 -6.79 -5.15
N VAL A 52 -9.74 -7.48 -4.25
CA VAL A 52 -8.98 -6.85 -3.16
C VAL A 52 -7.91 -5.91 -3.70
N ASP A 53 -7.22 -6.30 -4.78
CA ASP A 53 -6.26 -5.46 -5.50
C ASP A 53 -6.89 -4.16 -6.01
N ARG A 54 -8.07 -4.25 -6.63
CA ARG A 54 -8.80 -3.08 -7.13
C ARG A 54 -9.23 -2.14 -6.00
N ILE A 55 -9.65 -2.70 -4.86
CA ILE A 55 -10.01 -1.93 -3.68
C ILE A 55 -8.76 -1.27 -3.07
N ALA A 56 -7.64 -1.99 -3.01
CA ALA A 56 -6.37 -1.45 -2.53
C ALA A 56 -5.86 -0.31 -3.41
N LEU A 57 -6.01 -0.44 -4.73
CA LEU A 57 -5.65 0.60 -5.70
C LEU A 57 -6.61 1.78 -5.67
N SER A 58 -7.91 1.56 -5.39
CA SER A 58 -8.92 2.63 -5.34
C SER A 58 -8.93 3.40 -4.02
N HIS A 59 -8.47 2.78 -2.93
CA HIS A 59 -8.38 3.37 -1.60
C HIS A 59 -6.95 3.41 -1.06
N PRO A 60 -6.12 4.23 -1.71
CA PRO A 60 -4.72 4.34 -1.38
C PRO A 60 -4.47 4.79 0.07
N GLU A 61 -5.38 5.54 0.67
CA GLU A 61 -5.31 5.98 2.07
C GLU A 61 -5.51 4.87 3.10
N VAL A 62 -5.87 3.65 2.68
CA VAL A 62 -6.17 2.53 3.56
C VAL A 62 -5.16 1.40 3.35
N SER A 63 -4.50 0.97 4.43
CA SER A 63 -3.63 -0.20 4.41
C SER A 63 -4.47 -1.48 4.35
N ILE A 64 -4.43 -2.18 3.22
CA ILE A 64 -5.11 -3.47 3.05
C ILE A 64 -4.11 -4.63 3.25
N ARG A 65 -4.50 -5.59 4.09
CA ARG A 65 -3.77 -6.84 4.30
C ARG A 65 -4.66 -8.01 3.91
N PHE A 66 -4.21 -8.81 2.95
CA PHE A 66 -4.90 -10.01 2.50
C PHE A 66 -4.09 -11.26 2.85
N ILE A 67 -4.68 -12.16 3.64
CA ILE A 67 -4.08 -13.41 4.09
C ILE A 67 -4.90 -14.58 3.54
N ARG A 68 -4.23 -15.53 2.88
CA ARG A 68 -4.83 -16.75 2.34
C ARG A 68 -4.01 -17.96 2.76
N GLU A 69 -4.64 -18.98 3.35
CA GLU A 69 -3.95 -20.23 3.73
C GLU A 69 -2.65 -19.97 4.52
N ASP A 70 -2.73 -19.05 5.48
CA ASP A 70 -1.59 -18.53 6.29
C ASP A 70 -0.46 -17.84 5.49
N LYS A 71 -0.61 -17.69 4.17
CA LYS A 71 0.27 -16.92 3.29
C LYS A 71 -0.27 -15.52 3.07
N GLN A 72 0.49 -14.54 3.49
CA GLN A 72 0.22 -13.14 3.22
C GLN A 72 0.42 -12.87 1.72
N THR A 73 -0.67 -12.59 1.01
CA THR A 73 -0.67 -12.49 -0.47
C THR A 73 -0.69 -11.03 -0.93
N LEU A 74 -1.28 -10.13 -0.15
CA LEU A 74 -1.22 -8.69 -0.39
C LEU A 74 -0.91 -7.95 0.90
N LEU A 75 0.14 -7.12 0.85
CA LEU A 75 0.46 -6.14 1.87
C LEU A 75 0.71 -4.83 1.13
N THR A 76 -0.29 -3.95 1.12
CA THR A 76 -0.02 -2.52 0.92
C THR A 76 0.34 -1.98 2.30
N SER A 77 1.63 -1.88 2.63
CA SER A 77 2.01 -1.20 3.87
C SER A 77 1.52 0.24 3.75
N GLY A 78 0.85 0.75 4.79
CA GLY A 78 0.48 2.16 4.84
C GLY A 78 1.68 3.08 4.59
N ASP A 79 2.88 2.68 5.02
CA ASP A 79 4.12 3.43 4.83
C ASP A 79 4.64 3.36 3.38
N GLU A 80 4.52 2.20 2.71
CA GLU A 80 4.84 2.08 1.27
C GLU A 80 3.95 3.00 0.46
N TRP A 81 2.66 2.99 0.80
CA TRP A 81 1.68 3.79 0.09
C TRP A 81 1.85 5.29 0.37
N GLU A 82 2.09 5.68 1.62
CA GLU A 82 2.38 7.07 2.02
C GLU A 82 3.57 7.63 1.22
N LEU A 83 4.62 6.82 1.06
CA LEU A 83 5.77 7.18 0.22
C LEU A 83 5.40 7.32 -1.26
N VAL A 84 4.63 6.38 -1.83
CA VAL A 84 4.17 6.47 -3.23
C VAL A 84 3.36 7.75 -3.47
N LYS A 85 2.44 8.09 -2.56
CA LYS A 85 1.66 9.34 -2.62
C LYS A 85 2.56 10.57 -2.60
N GLN A 86 3.56 10.58 -1.71
CA GLN A 86 4.50 11.68 -1.63
C GLN A 86 5.24 11.85 -2.96
N LEU A 87 5.81 10.78 -3.52
CA LEU A 87 6.51 10.82 -4.81
C LEU A 87 5.60 11.32 -5.94
N GLY A 88 4.35 10.87 -5.99
CA GLY A 88 3.37 11.29 -7.00
C GLY A 88 3.00 12.79 -6.93
N SER A 89 3.16 13.42 -5.77
CA SER A 89 2.90 14.86 -5.58
C SER A 89 4.03 15.78 -6.04
N PHE A 90 5.18 15.21 -6.42
CA PHE A 90 6.37 15.98 -6.81
C PHE A 90 6.11 16.96 -7.97
N PRO A 91 5.47 16.57 -9.11
CA PRO A 91 5.21 17.50 -10.20
C PRO A 91 4.34 18.69 -9.78
N ASP A 92 3.34 18.45 -8.94
CA ASP A 92 2.44 19.50 -8.43
C ASP A 92 3.20 20.47 -7.51
N ILE A 93 4.11 19.97 -6.68
CA ILE A 93 4.95 20.80 -5.82
C ILE A 93 5.91 21.64 -6.65
N VAL A 94 6.54 21.06 -7.67
CA VAL A 94 7.42 21.80 -8.60
C VAL A 94 6.63 22.89 -9.33
N ALA A 95 5.43 22.58 -9.81
CA ALA A 95 4.56 23.56 -10.46
C ALA A 95 4.15 24.70 -9.51
N LYS A 96 3.82 24.38 -8.26
CA LYS A 96 3.50 25.38 -7.21
C LYS A 96 4.72 26.24 -6.84
N ALA A 97 5.89 25.63 -6.70
CA ALA A 97 7.14 26.33 -6.43
C ALA A 97 7.48 27.31 -7.55
N ALA A 98 7.34 26.87 -8.80
CA ALA A 98 7.55 27.72 -9.97
C ALA A 98 6.54 28.88 -10.05
N ALA A 99 5.25 28.61 -9.81
CA ALA A 99 4.21 29.65 -9.84
C ALA A 99 4.37 30.72 -8.76
N ASN A 100 4.80 30.32 -7.56
CA ASN A 100 4.97 31.21 -6.42
C ASN A 100 6.39 31.79 -6.29
N LEU A 101 7.32 31.37 -7.17
CA LEU A 101 8.75 31.69 -7.08
C LEU A 101 9.35 31.33 -5.71
N ASP A 102 8.89 30.22 -5.13
CA ASP A 102 9.25 29.78 -3.78
C ASP A 102 9.93 28.40 -3.80
N PRO A 103 11.28 28.35 -3.80
CA PRO A 103 12.04 27.10 -3.79
C PRO A 103 11.98 26.37 -2.43
N SER A 104 11.51 27.01 -1.36
CA SER A 104 11.41 26.37 -0.05
C SER A 104 10.43 25.20 -0.04
N LEU A 105 9.44 25.20 -0.94
CA LEU A 105 8.49 24.11 -1.13
C LEU A 105 9.18 22.82 -1.58
N VAL A 106 10.20 22.91 -2.46
CA VAL A 106 10.97 21.75 -2.93
C VAL A 106 11.90 21.25 -1.81
N ALA A 107 12.49 22.15 -1.03
CA ALA A 107 13.31 21.79 0.12
C ALA A 107 12.49 21.09 1.23
N ALA A 108 11.28 21.59 1.52
CA ALA A 108 10.35 20.94 2.44
C ALA A 108 9.95 19.54 1.94
N PHE A 109 9.65 19.43 0.65
CA PHE A 109 9.35 18.14 0.02
C PHE A 109 10.49 17.13 0.16
N LEU A 110 11.75 17.55 -0.04
CA LEU A 110 12.94 16.71 0.15
C LEU A 110 13.02 16.17 1.59
N TYR A 111 12.80 17.04 2.58
CA TYR A 111 12.82 16.66 3.98
C TYR A 111 11.71 15.66 4.33
N ASP A 112 10.48 15.94 3.90
CA ASP A 112 9.33 15.07 4.16
C ASP A 112 9.49 13.70 3.49
N THR A 113 9.99 13.68 2.24
CA THR A 113 10.28 12.43 1.52
C THR A 113 11.35 11.60 2.23
N ALA A 114 12.43 12.23 2.70
CA ALA A 114 13.48 11.53 3.45
C ALA A 114 12.95 10.94 4.78
N LYS A 115 12.08 11.67 5.47
CA LYS A 115 11.43 11.19 6.71
C LYS A 115 10.53 9.98 6.44
N LEU A 116 9.72 10.03 5.39
CA LEU A 116 8.85 8.92 4.98
C LEU A 116 9.66 7.70 4.53
N PHE A 117 10.72 7.91 3.75
CA PHE A 117 11.60 6.82 3.34
C PHE A 117 12.27 6.12 4.52
N SER A 118 12.71 6.87 5.54
CA SER A 118 13.29 6.30 6.76
C SER A 118 12.29 5.41 7.50
N LYS A 119 11.04 5.87 7.63
CA LYS A 119 9.93 5.10 8.22
C LYS A 119 9.63 3.83 7.42
N PHE A 120 9.55 3.94 6.09
CA PHE A 120 9.41 2.80 5.18
C PHE A 120 10.55 1.80 5.36
N TYR A 121 11.80 2.24 5.38
CA TYR A 121 12.97 1.36 5.51
C TYR A 121 13.01 0.60 6.84
N GLN A 122 12.57 1.23 7.93
CA GLN A 122 12.50 0.61 9.26
C GLN A 122 11.36 -0.41 9.37
N ASN A 123 10.17 -0.06 8.87
CA ASN A 123 8.96 -0.87 9.06
C ASN A 123 8.77 -1.94 7.97
N CYS A 124 9.40 -1.76 6.79
CA CYS A 124 9.22 -2.63 5.62
C CYS A 124 10.57 -3.17 5.12
N PRO A 125 11.06 -4.31 5.66
CA PRO A 125 12.35 -4.87 5.27
C PRO A 125 12.40 -5.18 3.76
N ILE A 126 13.33 -4.54 3.03
CA ILE A 126 13.40 -4.65 1.57
C ILE A 126 13.95 -6.03 1.15
N LEU A 127 15.10 -6.43 1.69
CA LEU A 127 15.80 -7.66 1.29
C LEU A 127 15.31 -8.91 2.03
N ALA A 128 14.70 -8.74 3.20
CA ALA A 128 14.21 -9.83 4.05
C ALA A 128 12.71 -10.12 3.87
N ALA A 129 12.12 -9.67 2.77
CA ALA A 129 10.69 -9.89 2.51
C ALA A 129 10.38 -11.34 2.15
N ASP A 130 9.15 -11.77 2.46
CA ASP A 130 8.69 -13.16 2.36
C ASP A 130 8.66 -13.71 0.92
N SER A 131 8.59 -12.83 -0.09
CA SER A 131 8.53 -13.21 -1.50
C SER A 131 9.49 -12.40 -2.37
N LYS A 132 10.07 -13.05 -3.39
CA LYS A 132 10.95 -12.38 -4.38
C LYS A 132 10.25 -11.24 -5.13
N GLU A 133 8.95 -11.37 -5.35
CA GLU A 133 8.12 -10.34 -6.00
C GLU A 133 8.02 -9.09 -5.14
N LEU A 134 7.83 -9.26 -3.82
CA LEU A 134 7.73 -8.14 -2.87
C LEU A 134 9.09 -7.46 -2.64
N VAL A 135 10.19 -8.23 -2.65
CA VAL A 135 11.56 -7.67 -2.70
C VAL A 135 11.72 -6.80 -3.95
N GLY A 136 11.31 -7.29 -5.12
CA GLY A 136 11.39 -6.55 -6.38
C GLY A 136 10.58 -5.25 -6.35
N ALA A 137 9.35 -5.28 -5.84
CA ALA A 137 8.50 -4.10 -5.70
C ALA A 137 9.11 -3.04 -4.76
N ARG A 138 9.63 -3.46 -3.59
CA ARG A 138 10.27 -2.55 -2.64
C ARG A 138 11.56 -1.94 -3.17
N LEU A 139 12.36 -2.72 -3.89
CA LEU A 139 13.56 -2.21 -4.57
C LEU A 139 13.20 -1.15 -5.62
N TYR A 140 12.14 -1.40 -6.40
CA TYR A 140 11.67 -0.43 -7.39
C TYR A 140 11.17 0.87 -6.74
N LEU A 141 10.46 0.77 -5.61
CA LEU A 141 10.02 1.94 -4.83
C LEU A 141 11.21 2.73 -4.28
N ALA A 142 12.23 2.04 -3.75
CA ALA A 142 13.45 2.68 -3.27
C ALA A 142 14.22 3.38 -4.40
N GLN A 143 14.33 2.74 -5.58
CA GLN A 143 14.95 3.33 -6.76
C GLN A 143 14.18 4.58 -7.23
N SER A 144 12.85 4.49 -7.31
CA SER A 144 12.01 5.63 -7.70
C SER A 144 12.15 6.80 -6.73
N THR A 145 12.26 6.51 -5.42
CA THR A 145 12.52 7.53 -4.40
C THR A 145 13.85 8.21 -4.63
N LEU A 146 14.90 7.44 -4.93
CA LEU A 146 16.24 7.96 -5.22
C LEU A 146 16.22 8.88 -6.44
N ASP A 147 15.56 8.47 -7.53
CA ASP A 147 15.50 9.25 -8.77
C ASP A 147 14.80 10.60 -8.54
N VAL A 148 13.65 10.60 -7.86
CA VAL A 148 12.93 11.84 -7.49
C VAL A 148 13.77 12.71 -6.56
N MET A 149 14.48 12.13 -5.58
CA MET A 149 15.34 12.92 -4.70
C MET A 149 16.50 13.56 -5.45
N LYS A 150 17.10 12.88 -6.43
CA LYS A 150 18.15 13.44 -7.29
C LYS A 150 17.63 14.62 -8.10
N GLU A 151 16.48 14.48 -8.75
CA GLU A 151 15.85 15.55 -9.52
C GLU A 151 15.49 16.76 -8.63
N ALA A 152 14.89 16.50 -7.46
CA ALA A 152 14.53 17.55 -6.52
C ALA A 152 15.76 18.29 -5.96
N MET A 153 16.86 17.59 -5.69
CA MET A 153 18.13 18.20 -5.26
C MET A 153 18.77 19.05 -6.36
N ASP A 154 18.78 18.56 -7.60
CA ASP A 154 19.28 19.30 -8.75
C ASP A 154 18.49 20.60 -8.97
N LEU A 155 17.17 20.54 -8.78
CA LEU A 155 16.28 21.71 -8.90
C LEU A 155 16.59 22.82 -7.86
N VAL A 156 17.06 22.45 -6.67
CA VAL A 156 17.50 23.41 -5.63
C VAL A 156 19.02 23.67 -5.66
N LEU A 157 19.70 23.26 -6.73
CA LEU A 157 21.14 23.45 -6.96
C LEU A 157 22.03 22.81 -5.89
N VAL A 158 21.58 21.71 -5.29
CA VAL A 158 22.35 20.93 -4.31
C VAL A 158 22.90 19.68 -5.00
N PRO A 159 24.23 19.49 -5.06
CA PRO A 159 24.81 18.33 -5.72
C PRO A 159 24.53 17.04 -4.94
N PHE A 160 24.03 16.02 -5.63
CA PHE A 160 23.81 14.69 -5.04
C PHE A 160 25.13 13.91 -4.94
N LEU A 161 25.45 13.41 -3.74
CA LEU A 161 26.62 12.56 -3.50
C LEU A 161 26.20 11.08 -3.48
N GLU A 162 26.75 10.27 -4.39
CA GLU A 162 26.42 8.83 -4.46
C GLU A 162 26.99 8.02 -3.30
N LYS A 163 28.03 8.54 -2.65
CA LYS A 163 28.62 7.96 -1.45
C LYS A 163 28.98 9.11 -0.51
N MET A 164 28.53 8.98 0.74
CA MET A 164 28.89 9.87 1.84
C MET A 164 30.04 9.26 2.63
#